data_AF-A0A821JN33-F1
#
_entry.id   AF-A0A821JN33-F1
#
_cell.length_a   1.000
_cell.length_b   1.000
_cell.length_c   1.000
_cell.angle_alpha   90.00
_cell.angle_beta   90.00
_cell.angle_gamma   90.00
#
_symmetry.space_group_name_H-M   'P 1'
#
loop_
_entity.id
_entity.type
_entity.pdbx_description
1 polymer ?
#
loop_
_entity_poly.entity_id
_entity_poly.type
_entity_poly.pdbx_seq_one_letter_code
_entity_poly.pdbx_strand_id
1 'polypeptide(L)' 'MWTTARNYNGRKLIYKCKWTCGGLGDRFRGIITCFVLALVSNRQFMIGMTHPVDVKNYLFPNMYNWKLARRTR' A
#
# COMPACT_ATOMS: atom_id res chain seq x y z
N MET A 1 -4.93 -7.37 -22.91
CA MET A 1 -5.61 -7.54 -21.60
C MET A 1 -5.87 -6.15 -21.05
N TRP A 2 -7.12 -5.77 -20.84
CA TRP A 2 -7.54 -4.40 -20.51
C TRP A 2 -7.05 -3.98 -19.12
N THR A 3 -6.12 -3.02 -19.03
CA THR A 3 -5.84 -2.31 -17.78
C THR A 3 -6.74 -1.09 -17.72
N THR A 4 -8.00 -1.27 -17.31
CA THR A 4 -8.87 -0.13 -17.00
C THR A 4 -8.23 0.60 -15.82
N ALA A 5 -7.77 1.83 -16.05
CA ALA A 5 -7.25 2.68 -14.98
C ALA A 5 -8.36 2.83 -13.93
N ARG A 6 -8.09 2.38 -12.70
CA ARG A 6 -9.08 2.43 -11.60
C ARG A 6 -9.32 3.91 -11.24
N ASN A 7 -10.56 4.39 -11.38
CA ASN A 7 -10.95 5.74 -10.99
C ASN A 7 -11.18 5.81 -9.47
N TYR A 8 -10.14 6.19 -8.73
CA TYR A 8 -10.23 6.47 -7.29
C TYR A 8 -10.90 7.81 -7.03
N ASN A 9 -11.49 8.02 -5.84
CA ASN A 9 -12.11 9.29 -5.43
C ASN A 9 -11.09 10.43 -5.13
N GLY A 10 -9.87 10.34 -5.67
CA GLY A 10 -8.77 11.28 -5.42
C GLY A 10 -8.11 11.16 -4.04
N ARG A 11 -8.67 10.39 -3.10
CA ARG A 11 -8.08 10.19 -1.77
C ARG A 11 -7.19 8.95 -1.73
N LYS A 12 -6.17 9.00 -0.86
CA LYS A 12 -5.18 7.93 -0.69
C LYS A 12 -5.32 7.30 0.69
N LEU A 13 -5.06 5.99 0.77
CA LEU A 13 -4.91 5.25 2.02
C LEU A 13 -3.51 4.65 2.03
N ILE A 14 -2.69 5.06 3.00
CA ILE A 14 -1.28 4.68 3.05
C ILE A 14 -1.06 3.84 4.30
N TYR A 15 -0.71 2.57 4.14
CA TYR A 15 -0.22 1.77 5.26
C TYR A 15 1.17 2.25 5.67
N LYS A 16 1.35 2.64 6.93
CA LYS A 16 2.65 3.02 7.50
C LYS A 16 2.86 2.29 8.81
N CYS A 17 4.07 1.79 8.99
CA CYS A 17 4.53 1.31 10.29
C CYS A 17 6.01 1.64 10.44
N LYS A 18 6.38 2.25 11.56
CA LYS A 18 7.78 2.57 11.91
C LYS A 18 8.26 1.74 13.09
N TRP A 19 7.51 1.74 14.20
CA TRP A 19 7.85 1.02 15.42
C TRP A 19 6.62 0.25 15.94
N THR A 20 6.85 -0.79 16.75
CA THR A 20 5.84 -1.50 17.56
C THR A 20 4.61 -2.10 16.86
N CYS A 21 4.62 -2.34 15.53
CA CYS A 21 3.50 -3.01 14.84
C CYS A 21 3.61 -4.56 14.78
N GLY A 22 4.21 -5.17 15.80
CA GLY A 22 4.47 -6.61 15.81
C GLY A 22 5.48 -7.08 14.76
N GLY A 23 5.38 -8.37 14.41
CA GLY A 23 6.28 -9.06 13.48
C GLY A 23 5.98 -8.78 12.00
N LEU A 24 6.73 -9.43 11.11
CA LEU A 24 6.47 -9.32 9.66
C LEU A 24 5.06 -9.83 9.30
N GLY A 25 4.62 -10.94 9.88
CA GLY A 25 3.27 -11.48 9.66
C GLY A 25 2.15 -10.49 10.03
N ASP A 26 2.26 -9.82 11.18
CA ASP A 26 1.30 -8.80 11.61
C ASP A 26 1.26 -7.61 10.65
N ARG A 27 2.43 -7.21 10.15
CA ARG A 27 2.55 -6.11 9.17
C ARG A 27 1.92 -6.48 7.84
N PHE A 28 2.14 -7.70 7.36
CA PHE A 28 1.48 -8.21 6.15
C PHE A 28 -0.03 -8.28 6.33
N ARG A 29 -0.51 -8.78 7.48
CA ARG A 29 -1.93 -8.74 7.82
C ARG A 29 -2.48 -7.31 7.79
N GLY A 30 -1.76 -6.34 8.37
CA GLY A 30 -2.12 -4.93 8.33
C GLY A 30 -2.17 -4.35 6.91
N ILE A 31 -1.19 -4.67 6.06
CA ILE A 31 -1.15 -4.28 4.64
C ILE A 31 -2.40 -4.79 3.90
N ILE A 32 -2.74 -6.07 4.06
CA ILE A 32 -3.90 -6.69 3.42
C ILE A 32 -5.21 -6.05 3.91
N THR A 33 -5.36 -5.88 5.22
CA THR A 33 -6.54 -5.21 5.80
C THR A 33 -6.71 -3.79 5.26
N CYS A 34 -5.63 -3.01 5.22
CA CYS A 34 -5.67 -1.66 4.67
C CYS A 34 -5.95 -1.63 3.15
N PHE A 35 -5.49 -2.63 2.40
CA PHE A 35 -5.81 -2.77 0.98
C PHE A 35 -7.31 -3.02 0.78
N VAL A 36 -7.90 -3.96 1.51
CA VAL A 36 -9.36 -4.20 1.47
C VAL A 36 -10.12 -2.94 1.87
N LEU A 37 -9.68 -2.24 2.93
CA LEU A 37 -10.29 -0.98 3.35
C LEU A 37 -10.22 0.10 2.27
N ALA A 38 -9.12 0.17 1.51
CA ALA A 38 -8.97 1.11 0.40
C ALA A 38 -9.91 0.77 -0.76
N LEU A 39 -10.14 -0.52 -1.05
CA LEU A 39 -11.09 -0.97 -2.06
C LEU A 39 -12.52 -0.55 -1.72
N VAL A 40 -12.98 -0.85 -0.51
CA VAL A 40 -14.37 -0.54 -0.10
C VAL A 40 -14.62 0.96 0.08
N SER A 41 -13.58 1.75 0.34
CA SER A 41 -13.66 3.21 0.48
C SER A 41 -13.33 3.99 -0.81
N ASN A 42 -13.13 3.29 -1.93
CA ASN A 42 -12.72 3.84 -3.23
C ASN A 42 -11.48 4.75 -3.17
N ARG A 43 -10.45 4.36 -2.40
CA ARG A 43 -9.20 5.10 -2.22
C ARG A 43 -8.04 4.42 -2.94
N GLN A 44 -7.07 5.22 -3.38
CA GLN A 44 -5.80 4.67 -3.88
C GLN A 44 -4.96 4.17 -2.71
N PHE A 45 -4.67 2.87 -2.70
CA PHE A 45 -3.84 2.23 -1.69
C PHE A 45 -2.35 2.39 -1.97
N MET A 46 -1.56 2.61 -0.93
CA MET A 46 -0.10 2.69 -1.02
C MET A 46 0.56 2.07 0.21
N ILE A 47 1.78 1.55 0.04
CA ILE A 47 2.58 1.00 1.14
C ILE A 47 3.76 1.94 1.41
N GLY A 48 3.86 2.39 2.66
CA GLY A 48 4.93 3.24 3.20
C GLY A 48 5.64 2.59 4.38
N MET A 49 6.06 1.33 4.23
CA MET A 49 6.80 0.57 5.24
C MET A 49 8.24 0.36 4.76
N THR A 50 9.21 0.95 5.47
CA THR A 50 10.66 0.83 5.17
C THR A 50 11.45 0.11 6.27
N HIS A 51 10.78 -0.27 7.37
CA HIS A 51 11.37 -0.96 8.51
C HIS A 51 10.41 -2.06 9.01
N PRO A 52 10.87 -3.25 9.44
CA PRO A 52 12.28 -3.70 9.48
C PRO A 52 12.88 -3.98 8.10
N VAL A 53 12.04 -4.10 7.08
CA VAL A 53 12.43 -4.37 5.71
C VAL A 53 11.67 -3.42 4.78
N ASP A 54 12.33 -2.91 3.75
CA ASP A 54 11.65 -2.19 2.68
C ASP A 54 10.95 -3.19 1.74
N VAL A 55 9.63 -3.15 1.75
CA VAL A 55 8.76 -4.03 0.95
C VAL A 55 9.08 -3.93 -0.55
N LYS A 56 9.58 -2.78 -1.01
CA LYS A 56 9.95 -2.54 -2.42
C LYS A 56 11.08 -3.42 -2.92
N ASN A 57 11.91 -3.96 -2.02
CA ASN A 57 13.03 -4.82 -2.40
C ASN A 57 12.60 -6.27 -2.61
N TYR A 58 11.41 -6.66 -2.15
CA TYR A 58 10.95 -8.05 -2.15
C TYR A 58 9.64 -8.25 -2.92
N LEU A 59 8.81 -7.22 -3.02
CA LEU A 59 7.56 -7.25 -3.76
C LEU A 59 7.62 -6.29 -4.95
N PHE A 60 7.15 -6.77 -6.09
CA PHE A 60 6.98 -5.98 -7.29
C PHE A 60 5.48 -5.68 -7.51
N PRO A 61 5.11 -4.46 -7.91
CA PRO A 61 3.76 -4.19 -8.38
C PRO A 61 3.43 -5.07 -9.58
N ASN A 62 2.24 -5.67 -9.55
CA ASN A 62 1.67 -6.38 -10.69
C ASN A 62 0.38 -5.67 -11.11
N MET A 63 -0.79 -6.25 -10.83
CA MET A 63 -2.10 -5.69 -11.17
C MET A 63 -2.45 -4.40 -10.39
N TYR A 64 -1.64 -4.02 -9.40
CA TYR A 64 -1.90 -2.88 -8.54
C TYR A 64 -0.61 -2.12 -8.22
N ASN A 65 -0.54 -0.85 -8.58
CA ASN A 65 0.58 0.01 -8.23
C ASN A 65 0.41 0.58 -6.82
N TRP A 66 1.06 -0.06 -5.85
CA TRP A 66 1.06 0.33 -4.43
C TRP A 66 2.27 1.18 -4.02
N LYS A 67 3.18 1.51 -4.95
CA LYS A 67 4.39 2.27 -4.63
C LYS A 67 4.03 3.71 -4.23
N LEU A 68 4.51 4.14 -3.07
CA LEU A 68 4.39 5.53 -2.65
C LEU A 68 5.21 6.45 -3.58
N ALA A 69 4.54 7.20 -4.45
CA ALA A 69 5.18 8.28 -5.22
C ALA A 69 5.67 9.36 -4.26
N ARG A 70 6.92 9.80 -4.41
CA ARG A 70 7.42 10.98 -3.68
C ARG A 70 6.57 12.18 -4.11
N ARG A 71 6.07 12.92 -3.14
CA ARG A 71 5.50 14.25 -3.39
C ARG A 71 6.69 15.17 -3.64
N THR A 72 6.97 15.53 -4.88
CA THR A 72 7.73 16.75 -5.17
C THR A 72 6.88 17.92 -4.68
N ARG A 73 7.44 18.70 -3.75
CA ARG A 73 6.89 19.99 -3.35
C ARG A 73 7.53 21.05 -4.23
#